data_AF-A0A503AR78-F1
#
_entry.id   AF-A0A503AR78-F1
#
_cell.length_a   1.000
_cell.length_b   1.000
_cell.length_c   1.000
_cell.angle_alpha   90.00
_cell.angle_beta   90.00
_cell.angle_gamma   90.00
#
_symmetry.space_group_name_H-M   'P 1'
#
loop_
_entity.id
_entity.type
_entity.pdbx_description
1 polymer ?
#
loop_
_entity_poly.entity_id
_entity_poly.type
_entity_poly.pdbx_seq_one_letter_code
_entity_poly.pdbx_strand_id
1 'polypeptide(L)' 'MDGEASRDHNERENAERVRNLAERAGIPSGLALALILKYGNDPDVLDREAAKLKRDAG' A
#
# COMPACT_ATOMS: atom_id res chain seq x y z
N MET A 1 21.96 -18.23 11.83
CA MET A 1 20.59 -17.87 12.24
C MET A 1 20.36 -16.52 11.61
N ASP A 2 19.90 -16.51 10.36
CA ASP A 2 19.94 -15.31 9.50
C ASP A 2 18.53 -14.95 9.03
N GLY A 3 17.58 -15.06 9.97
CA GLY A 3 16.14 -14.83 9.73
C GLY A 3 15.61 -13.49 10.23
N GLU A 4 16.40 -12.72 10.98
CA GLU A 4 15.91 -11.50 11.65
C GLU A 4 16.13 -10.21 10.85
N ALA A 5 17.13 -10.14 9.95
CA ALA A 5 17.37 -8.95 9.13
C ALA A 5 16.37 -8.77 7.95
N SER A 6 15.63 -9.83 7.58
CA SER A 6 14.77 -9.83 6.40
C SER A 6 13.36 -9.30 6.67
N ARG A 7 12.87 -9.32 7.92
CA ARG A 7 11.53 -8.79 8.27
C ARG A 7 11.53 -7.28 8.37
N ASP A 8 12.53 -6.68 9.02
CA ASP A 8 12.67 -5.24 9.15
C ASP A 8 12.76 -4.51 7.80
N HIS A 9 13.46 -5.10 6.82
CA HIS A 9 13.55 -4.51 5.48
C HIS A 9 12.18 -4.55 4.79
N ASN A 10 11.48 -5.68 4.90
CA ASN A 10 10.16 -5.87 4.29
C ASN A 10 9.08 -4.99 4.96
N GLU A 11 9.15 -4.77 6.27
CA GLU A 11 8.21 -3.91 7.01
C GLU A 11 8.45 -2.41 6.73
N ARG A 12 9.72 -1.97 6.65
CA ARG A 12 10.05 -0.59 6.28
C ARG A 12 9.72 -0.28 4.83
N GLU A 13 10.05 -1.16 3.90
CA GLU A 13 9.65 -1.01 2.50
C GLU A 13 8.13 -0.96 2.37
N ASN A 14 7.41 -1.79 3.13
CA ASN A 14 5.95 -1.75 3.15
C ASN A 14 5.41 -0.42 3.67
N ALA A 15 6.01 0.17 4.71
CA ALA A 15 5.60 1.46 5.24
C ALA A 15 5.77 2.62 4.23
N GLU A 16 6.89 2.66 3.51
CA GLU A 16 7.14 3.67 2.47
C GLU A 16 6.18 3.52 1.29
N ARG A 17 5.88 2.29 0.88
CA ARG A 17 4.93 1.99 -0.21
C ARG A 17 3.50 2.36 0.17
N VAL A 18 3.07 2.04 1.40
CA VAL A 18 1.77 2.45 1.94
C VAL A 18 1.65 3.97 1.93
N ARG A 19 2.69 4.67 2.41
CA ARG A 19 2.71 6.13 2.43
C ARG A 19 2.64 6.71 1.01
N ASN A 20 3.44 6.20 0.08
CA ASN A 20 3.45 6.67 -1.30
C ASN A 20 2.08 6.51 -1.97
N LEU A 21 1.45 5.34 -1.82
CA LEU A 21 0.11 5.07 -2.37
C LEU A 21 -0.96 5.96 -1.73
N ALA A 22 -0.91 6.14 -0.40
CA ALA A 22 -1.84 7.00 0.32
C ALA A 22 -1.74 8.46 -0.16
N GLU A 23 -0.52 8.99 -0.31
CA GLU A 23 -0.29 10.35 -0.82
C GLU A 23 -0.70 10.49 -2.29
N ARG A 24 -0.32 9.54 -3.15
CA ARG A 24 -0.61 9.60 -4.60
C ARG A 24 -2.09 9.48 -4.92
N ALA A 25 -2.80 8.54 -4.28
CA ALA A 25 -4.22 8.34 -4.50
C ALA A 25 -5.10 9.26 -3.64
N GLY A 26 -4.54 9.91 -2.62
CA GLY A 26 -5.27 10.73 -1.66
C GLY A 26 -6.25 9.91 -0.82
N ILE A 27 -5.84 8.70 -0.42
CA ILE A 27 -6.64 7.79 0.42
C ILE A 27 -5.98 7.60 1.80
N PRO A 28 -6.74 7.23 2.84
CA PRO A 28 -6.18 6.88 4.14
C PRO A 28 -5.12 5.76 4.07
N SER A 29 -4.06 5.88 4.86
CA SER A 29 -2.97 4.88 4.91
C SER A 29 -3.45 3.47 5.25
N GLY A 30 -4.52 3.33 6.05
CA GLY A 30 -5.14 2.04 6.34
C GLY A 30 -5.76 1.38 5.10
N LEU A 31 -6.37 2.17 4.20
CA LEU A 31 -6.90 1.67 2.93
C LEU A 31 -5.76 1.34 1.96
N ALA A 32 -4.71 2.17 1.91
CA ALA A 32 -3.52 1.87 1.12
C ALA A 32 -2.85 0.55 1.54
N LEU A 33 -2.72 0.29 2.85
CA LEU A 33 -2.22 -0.99 3.36
C LEU A 33 -3.13 -2.16 2.99
N ALA A 34 -4.45 -2.01 3.11
CA ALA A 34 -5.40 -3.06 2.73
C ALA A 34 -5.30 -3.40 1.23
N LEU A 35 -5.10 -2.39 0.37
CA LEU A 35 -4.90 -2.60 -1.06
C LEU A 35 -3.59 -3.34 -1.35
N ILE A 36 -2.48 -2.95 -0.72
CA ILE A 36 -1.17 -3.61 -0.90
C ILE A 36 -1.22 -5.06 -0.42
N LEU A 37 -1.90 -5.34 0.70
CA LEU A 37 -2.06 -6.71 1.19
C LEU A 37 -2.97 -7.56 0.29
N LYS A 38 -3.97 -6.97 -0.35
CA LYS A 38 -4.96 -7.69 -1.15
C LYS A 38 -4.51 -7.93 -2.59
N TYR A 39 -3.90 -6.91 -3.21
CA TYR A 39 -3.53 -6.93 -4.63
C TYR A 39 -2.02 -7.06 -4.85
N GLY A 40 -1.24 -7.14 -3.76
CA GLY A 40 0.20 -7.09 -3.83
C GLY A 40 0.68 -5.69 -4.17
N ASN A 41 1.91 -5.62 -4.68
CA ASN A 41 2.63 -4.36 -4.84
C ASN A 41 2.59 -3.83 -6.28
N ASP A 42 1.52 -4.12 -7.01
CA ASP A 42 1.36 -3.74 -8.41
C ASP A 42 0.78 -2.33 -8.54
N PRO A 43 1.57 -1.33 -8.99
CA PRO A 43 1.17 0.08 -8.91
C PRO A 43 -0.07 0.39 -9.75
N ASP A 44 -0.23 -0.21 -10.93
CA ASP A 44 -1.37 0.00 -11.82
C ASP A 44 -2.68 -0.51 -11.20
N VAL A 45 -2.64 -1.69 -10.56
CA VAL A 45 -3.80 -2.23 -9.85
C VAL A 45 -4.14 -1.37 -8.64
N LEU A 46 -3.13 -0.96 -7.87
CA LEU A 46 -3.31 -0.15 -6.67
C LEU A 46 -3.92 1.22 -6.98
N ASP A 47 -3.43 1.93 -8.01
CA ASP A 47 -3.99 3.22 -8.42
C ASP A 47 -5.43 3.08 -8.94
N ARG A 48 -5.72 2.04 -9.72
CA ARG A 48 -7.07 1.79 -10.23
C ARG A 48 -8.06 1.52 -9.10
N GLU A 49 -7.69 0.67 -8.15
CA GLU A 49 -8.57 0.32 -7.03
C GLU A 49 -8.71 1.49 -6.05
N ALA A 50 -7.64 2.24 -5.81
CA ALA A 50 -7.71 3.45 -5.00
C ALA A 50 -8.60 4.53 -5.65
N ALA A 51 -8.56 4.69 -6.97
CA ALA A 51 -9.46 5.59 -7.70
C ALA A 51 -10.93 5.17 -7.60
N LYS A 52 -11.23 3.86 -7.60
CA LYS A 52 -12.58 3.34 -7.35
C LYS A 52 -13.04 3.67 -5.93
N LEU A 53 -12.20 3.44 -4.92
CA LEU A 53 -12.49 3.77 -3.52
C LEU A 53 -12.77 5.26 -3.32
N LYS A 54 -11.99 6.14 -3.96
CA LYS A 54 -12.20 7.58 -3.90
C LYS A 54 -13.54 8.02 -4.52
N ARG A 55 -14.00 7.30 -5.54
CA ARG A 55 -15.28 7.57 -6.21
C ARG A 55 -16.49 7.04 -5.44
N ASP A 56 -16.31 5.97 -4.66
CA ASP A 56 -17.37 5.39 -3.81
C ASP A 56 -17.55 6.19 -2.50
N ALA A 57 -16.49 6.85 -2.03
CA ALA A 57 -16.50 7.70 -0.85
C ALA A 57 -17.03 9.14 -1.10
N GLY A 58 -17.57 9.41 -2.29
CA GLY A 58 -18.06 10.73 -2.74
C GLY A 58 -19.56 10.75 -3.01
#